data_AF-G0WPK8-F1
#
_entry.id   AF-G0WPK8-F1
#
_cell.length_a   1.000
_cell.length_b   1.000
_cell.length_c   1.000
_cell.angle_alpha   90.00
_cell.angle_beta   90.00
_cell.angle_gamma   90.00
#
_symmetry.space_group_name_H-M   'P 1'
#
loop_
_entity.id
_entity.type
_entity.pdbx_description
1 polymer ?
#
loop_
_entity_poly.entity_id
_entity_poly.type
_entity_poly.pdbx_seq_one_letter_code
_entity_poly.pdbx_strand_id
1 'polypeptide(L)'
;MTVVKRTKRAKPDPELVKLADSLLVNYKKPEDLIGENGLLKPAHQDAGRACAGSRDDRAPGHGKSGSIFNAGGNARNGHSDKTLKGDFGELPLAIPRDRQALFEPQLVAKQQTRWTGFDDKIISLYARGLSVREIQGHLEEMYGTEVSPTLISTVTDAVSDEVKLWQGRPLDPLYPILYLDCIHVKVRDAGAVRTKAVYLAIGVNMDGHKEVLGLWIAQTEGAKFWLQVVTELKNRGVQDIFIACVDGLKGFPEAIETVYPKACVQLCIVHMVRNSLNFVSWKARKEVAADLKLVYTSATVELAEQRLTEFEEKWGGQYQSIGLSWRRNWARVIPFFDHPAEIRKVIYTTNAIESINMSLRKVIKTRASFPTDEAVSKLFYLALNNISKKWTMPIRDWKAALNRFSIQFEDRLMQD
;
A
#
# COMPACT_ATOMS: atom_id res chain seq x y z
N MET A 1 -22.69 3.64 20.79
CA MET A 1 -21.83 4.83 20.90
C MET A 1 -21.00 4.71 22.17
N THR A 2 -19.84 4.06 22.10
CA THR A 2 -18.88 4.03 23.20
C THR A 2 -17.97 5.24 23.05
N VAL A 3 -18.21 6.26 23.88
CA VAL A 3 -17.36 7.45 23.98
C VAL A 3 -15.94 6.97 24.30
N VAL A 4 -15.00 7.19 23.37
CA VAL A 4 -13.58 7.00 23.63
C VAL A 4 -13.23 7.91 24.80
N LYS A 5 -13.07 7.32 25.99
CA LYS A 5 -12.55 8.03 27.17
C LYS A 5 -11.20 8.61 26.74
N ARG A 6 -11.11 9.95 26.71
CA ARG A 6 -9.82 10.66 26.65
C ARG A 6 -8.92 10.03 27.71
N THR A 7 -7.92 9.28 27.30
CA THR A 7 -6.85 8.81 28.18
C THR A 7 -6.28 10.05 28.86
N LYS A 8 -6.47 10.16 30.19
CA LYS A 8 -5.79 11.16 31.02
C LYS A 8 -4.31 11.08 30.64
N ARG A 9 -3.72 12.16 30.12
CA ARG A 9 -2.27 12.26 29.96
C ARG A 9 -1.66 11.86 31.29
N ALA A 10 -0.89 10.77 31.30
CA ALA A 10 -0.15 10.37 32.48
C ALA A 10 0.67 11.58 32.93
N LYS A 11 0.62 11.92 34.23
CA LYS A 11 1.49 12.97 34.75
C LYS A 11 2.93 12.52 34.46
N PRO A 12 3.77 13.37 33.84
CA PRO A 12 5.16 13.02 33.59
C PRO A 12 5.83 12.70 34.92
N ASP A 13 6.72 11.70 34.89
CA ASP A 13 7.48 11.27 36.06
C ASP A 13 8.14 12.50 36.74
N PRO A 14 7.88 12.75 38.04
CA PRO A 14 8.44 13.90 38.75
C PRO A 14 9.97 14.00 38.65
N GLU A 15 10.67 12.86 38.58
CA GLU A 15 12.12 12.82 38.41
C GLU A 15 12.55 13.28 37.01
N LEU A 16 11.79 12.90 35.97
CA LEU A 16 12.03 13.37 34.60
C LEU A 16 11.73 14.86 34.43
N VAL A 17 10.74 15.39 35.15
CA VAL A 17 10.44 16.83 35.16
C VAL A 17 11.58 17.59 35.82
N LYS A 18 12.08 17.15 36.98
CA LYS A 18 13.26 17.76 37.62
C LYS A 18 14.51 17.72 36.73
N LEU A 19 14.73 16.60 36.04
CA LEU A 19 15.84 16.47 35.11
C LEU A 19 15.67 17.45 33.93
N ALA A 20 14.48 17.55 33.36
CA ALA A 20 14.18 18.51 32.31
C ALA A 20 14.39 19.95 32.78
N ASP A 21 13.93 20.31 33.99
CA ASP A 21 14.14 21.63 34.59
C ASP A 21 15.62 21.92 34.80
N SER A 22 16.42 20.92 35.22
CA SER A 22 17.87 21.06 35.40
C SER A 22 18.62 21.26 34.07
N LEU A 23 18.11 20.68 32.98
CA LEU A 23 18.64 20.84 31.63
C LEU A 23 18.26 22.21 31.03
N LEU A 24 17.16 22.79 31.47
CA LEU A 24 16.63 24.08 31.00
C LEU A 24 17.15 25.31 31.77
N VAL A 25 18.05 25.14 32.74
CA VAL A 25 18.54 26.23 33.61
C VAL A 25 19.14 27.42 32.83
N ASN A 26 19.74 27.15 31.66
CA ASN A 26 20.37 28.17 30.81
C ASN A 26 19.57 28.49 29.55
N TYR A 27 18.33 28.00 29.44
CA TYR A 27 17.46 28.22 28.29
C TYR A 27 16.93 29.66 28.27
N LYS A 28 17.33 30.47 27.29
CA LYS A 28 16.84 31.85 27.13
C LYS A 28 16.08 32.04 25.82
N LYS A 29 16.44 31.29 24.78
CA LYS A 29 15.82 31.32 23.46
C LYS A 29 15.75 29.92 22.84
N PRO A 30 14.81 29.65 21.90
CA PRO A 30 14.66 28.33 21.27
C PRO A 30 15.98 27.74 20.75
N GLU A 31 16.87 28.58 20.22
CA GLU A 31 18.16 28.17 19.66
C GLU A 31 19.10 27.55 20.71
N ASP A 32 18.94 27.86 21.99
CA ASP A 32 19.73 27.26 23.08
C ASP A 32 19.37 25.78 23.30
N LEU A 33 18.19 25.37 22.82
CA LEU A 33 17.70 24.00 22.90
C LEU A 33 17.88 23.22 21.59
N ILE A 34 17.47 23.85 20.47
CA ILE A 34 17.34 23.21 19.14
C ILE A 34 18.29 23.78 18.07
N GLY A 35 19.10 24.80 18.39
CA GLY A 35 20.08 25.35 17.46
C GLY A 35 21.25 24.40 17.19
N GLU A 36 22.14 24.77 16.28
CA GLU A 36 23.29 23.93 15.86
C GLU A 36 24.21 23.53 17.03
N ASN A 37 24.27 24.38 18.06
CA ASN A 37 24.97 24.18 19.34
C ASN A 37 24.00 24.07 20.54
N GLY A 38 22.71 23.83 20.29
CA GLY A 38 21.68 23.72 21.32
C GLY A 38 21.81 22.43 22.13
N LEU A 39 21.30 22.45 23.37
CA LEU A 39 21.48 21.41 24.39
C LEU A 39 21.07 20.00 23.94
N LEU A 40 20.04 19.85 23.10
CA LEU A 40 19.50 18.54 22.74
C LEU A 40 20.48 17.69 21.93
N LYS A 41 21.31 18.31 21.08
CA LYS A 41 22.28 17.60 20.26
C LYS A 41 23.35 16.91 21.13
N PRO A 42 24.14 17.61 21.98
CA PRO A 42 25.10 16.97 22.87
C PRO A 42 24.44 16.07 23.92
N ALA A 43 23.28 16.43 24.49
CA ALA A 43 22.59 15.57 25.46
C ALA A 43 22.17 14.23 24.84
N HIS A 44 21.69 14.23 23.59
CA HIS A 44 21.36 12.99 22.89
C HIS A 44 22.61 12.19 22.53
N GLN A 45 23.70 12.85 22.11
CA GLN A 45 24.98 12.20 21.84
C GLN A 45 25.57 11.54 23.10
N ASP A 46 25.52 12.23 24.23
CA ASP A 46 26.06 11.77 25.50
C ASP A 46 25.19 10.67 26.13
N ALA A 47 23.86 10.75 25.98
CA ALA A 47 22.97 9.64 26.30
C ALA A 47 23.27 8.41 25.42
N GLY A 48 23.55 8.61 24.13
CA GLY A 48 23.97 7.54 23.22
C GLY A 48 25.30 6.90 23.65
N ARG A 49 26.30 7.72 23.98
CA ARG A 49 27.60 7.27 24.53
C ARG A 49 27.44 6.56 25.86
N ALA A 50 26.65 7.10 26.78
CA ALA A 50 26.36 6.51 28.08
C ALA A 50 25.65 5.17 27.91
N CYS A 51 24.66 5.04 27.04
CA CYS A 51 23.97 3.78 26.76
C CYS A 51 24.91 2.75 26.11
N ALA A 52 25.76 3.16 25.17
CA ALA A 52 26.76 2.28 24.55
C ALA A 52 27.85 1.80 25.53
N GLY A 53 28.23 2.65 26.50
CA GLY A 53 29.26 2.34 27.51
C GLY A 53 28.74 1.74 28.83
N SER A 54 27.49 1.97 29.23
CA SER A 54 26.96 1.61 30.56
C SER A 54 26.53 0.15 30.74
N ARG A 55 26.54 -0.66 29.68
CA ARG A 55 26.42 -2.12 29.84
C ARG A 55 27.75 -2.81 30.14
N ASP A 56 28.84 -2.05 30.27
CA ASP A 56 30.13 -2.56 30.73
C ASP A 56 30.11 -2.96 32.23
N ASP A 57 29.15 -2.43 33.01
CA ASP A 57 29.01 -2.74 34.44
C ASP A 57 28.19 -4.01 34.74
N ARG A 58 27.60 -4.67 33.72
CA ARG A 58 26.86 -5.94 33.87
C ARG A 58 27.41 -7.11 33.03
N ALA A 59 28.51 -6.92 32.29
CA ALA A 59 29.44 -8.00 31.98
C ALA A 59 30.35 -8.20 33.21
N PRO A 60 30.72 -9.43 33.60
CA PRO A 60 30.91 -9.80 34.99
C PRO A 60 31.95 -8.92 35.72
N GLY A 61 31.48 -8.17 36.71
CA GLY A 61 32.15 -8.05 38.01
C GLY A 61 33.10 -6.89 38.28
N HIS A 62 33.44 -6.00 37.32
CA HIS A 62 34.53 -5.03 37.57
C HIS A 62 34.25 -3.61 37.09
N GLY A 63 34.43 -2.65 38.01
CA GLY A 63 34.47 -1.21 37.69
C GLY A 63 35.69 -0.84 36.84
N LYS A 64 35.68 0.36 36.25
CA LYS A 64 36.66 0.89 35.27
C LYS A 64 38.15 0.79 35.63
N SER A 65 38.51 0.36 36.84
CA SER A 65 39.90 0.22 37.32
C SER A 65 40.12 -1.02 38.22
N GLY A 66 39.29 -2.05 38.11
CA GLY A 66 39.46 -3.31 38.84
C GLY A 66 40.49 -4.25 38.21
N SER A 67 41.26 -4.96 39.04
CA SER A 67 42.23 -5.99 38.65
C SER A 67 41.65 -6.99 37.63
N ILE A 68 42.41 -7.23 36.55
CA ILE A 68 41.97 -7.83 35.29
C ILE A 68 42.21 -9.34 35.31
N PHE A 69 41.42 -10.12 36.04
CA PHE A 69 41.35 -11.57 35.81
C PHE A 69 39.94 -12.09 36.10
N ASN A 70 39.12 -12.20 35.04
CA ASN A 70 37.95 -13.07 35.08
C ASN A 70 38.43 -14.54 35.10
N ALA A 71 37.65 -15.44 35.72
CA ALA A 71 37.96 -16.87 35.79
C ALA A 71 38.19 -17.56 34.43
N GLY A 72 37.83 -16.92 33.31
CA GLY A 72 38.06 -17.37 31.92
C GLY A 72 39.19 -16.65 31.16
N GLY A 73 40.03 -15.83 31.81
CA GLY A 73 41.22 -15.20 31.19
C GLY A 73 40.96 -14.09 30.17
N ASN A 74 39.71 -13.63 30.01
CA ASN A 74 39.36 -12.52 29.12
C ASN A 74 39.43 -11.16 29.85
N ALA A 75 39.85 -10.12 29.14
CA ALA A 75 40.19 -8.80 29.67
C ALA A 75 39.66 -7.69 28.76
N ARG A 76 39.35 -6.50 29.31
CA ARG A 76 39.06 -5.31 28.50
C ARG A 76 40.30 -4.89 27.69
N ASN A 77 40.10 -4.50 26.44
CA ASN A 77 41.18 -4.12 25.51
C ASN A 77 40.82 -2.85 24.74
N GLY A 78 40.54 -1.77 25.48
CA GLY A 78 40.27 -0.45 24.92
C GLY A 78 38.92 -0.33 24.23
N HIS A 79 38.84 0.57 23.26
CA HIS A 79 37.63 0.92 22.53
C HIS A 79 37.88 0.91 21.02
N SER A 80 36.81 0.92 20.25
CA SER A 80 36.86 1.27 18.83
C SER A 80 35.87 2.30 18.41
N ASP A 81 36.34 3.13 17.51
CA ASP A 81 35.54 4.15 16.89
C ASP A 81 34.50 3.52 15.97
N LYS A 82 33.27 3.98 16.14
CA LYS A 82 32.15 3.68 15.28
C LYS A 82 31.30 4.93 15.13
N THR A 83 31.10 5.38 13.90
CA THR A 83 30.13 6.45 13.62
C THR A 83 28.77 5.83 13.35
N LEU A 84 27.79 6.18 14.18
CA LEU A 84 26.41 5.77 14.03
C LEU A 84 25.63 6.85 13.30
N LYS A 85 24.92 6.50 12.24
CA LYS A 85 24.06 7.41 11.46
C LYS A 85 22.61 7.27 11.92
N GLY A 86 21.95 8.38 12.24
CA GLY A 86 20.56 8.36 12.71
C GLY A 86 19.88 9.71 12.61
N ASP A 87 18.77 9.86 13.34
CA ASP A 87 17.90 11.04 13.28
C ASP A 87 18.58 12.35 13.76
N PHE A 88 19.73 12.22 14.39
CA PHE A 88 20.56 13.30 14.94
C PHE A 88 21.81 13.57 14.10
N GLY A 89 21.91 12.98 12.90
CA GLY A 89 23.09 13.02 12.04
C GLY A 89 24.12 11.95 12.41
N GLU A 90 25.41 12.27 12.30
CA GLU A 90 26.50 11.38 12.66
C GLU A 90 26.84 11.46 14.15
N LEU A 91 26.84 10.29 14.82
CA LEU A 91 27.21 10.13 16.22
C LEU A 91 28.48 9.28 16.33
N PRO A 92 29.65 9.87 16.60
CA PRO A 92 30.84 9.11 16.90
C PRO A 92 30.70 8.43 18.27
N LEU A 93 30.81 7.11 18.28
CA LEU A 93 30.76 6.24 19.45
C LEU A 93 32.11 5.55 19.64
N ALA A 94 32.58 5.49 20.89
CA ALA A 94 33.69 4.64 21.29
C ALA A 94 33.11 3.35 21.90
N ILE A 95 33.14 2.25 21.15
CA ILE A 95 32.58 0.96 21.59
C ILE A 95 33.65 0.17 22.33
N PRO A 96 33.41 -0.27 23.58
CA PRO A 96 34.37 -1.06 24.33
C PRO A 96 34.62 -2.42 23.67
N ARG A 97 35.85 -2.91 23.78
CA ARG A 97 36.28 -4.21 23.25
C ARG A 97 36.92 -5.06 24.35
N ASP A 98 36.78 -6.37 24.22
CA ASP A 98 37.50 -7.36 25.01
C ASP A 98 38.63 -8.00 24.19
N ARG A 99 39.62 -8.58 24.87
CA ARG A 99 40.83 -9.14 24.26
C ARG A 99 40.54 -10.36 23.40
N GLN A 100 39.51 -11.14 23.75
CA GLN A 100 39.09 -12.33 23.01
C GLN A 100 37.98 -12.06 21.97
N ALA A 101 37.55 -10.80 21.78
CA ALA A 101 36.50 -10.39 20.85
C ALA A 101 35.13 -11.07 21.05
N LEU A 102 34.85 -11.58 22.25
CA LEU A 102 33.63 -12.27 22.62
C LEU A 102 32.52 -11.31 23.06
N PHE A 103 32.83 -10.05 23.35
CA PHE A 103 31.84 -9.05 23.76
C PHE A 103 30.85 -8.73 22.62
N GLU A 104 29.55 -8.89 22.85
CA GLU A 104 28.49 -8.51 21.91
C GLU A 104 27.69 -7.31 22.44
N PRO A 105 27.82 -6.11 21.84
CA PRO A 105 27.07 -4.96 22.29
C PRO A 105 25.58 -5.12 21.94
N GLN A 106 24.71 -4.95 22.94
CA GLN A 106 23.27 -5.20 22.79
C GLN A 106 22.46 -4.01 22.25
N LEU A 107 22.97 -2.78 22.40
CA LEU A 107 22.28 -1.55 21.93
C LEU A 107 22.64 -1.18 20.49
N VAL A 108 23.91 -1.39 20.11
CA VAL A 108 24.40 -1.18 18.76
C VAL A 108 25.21 -2.41 18.37
N ALA A 109 24.59 -3.32 17.62
CA ALA A 109 25.20 -4.60 17.26
C ALA A 109 26.57 -4.42 16.57
N LYS A 110 27.39 -5.48 16.56
CA LYS A 110 28.64 -5.49 15.78
C LYS A 110 28.32 -5.11 14.34
N GLN A 111 29.14 -4.23 13.74
CA GLN A 111 28.97 -3.71 12.37
C GLN A 111 27.69 -2.89 12.09
N GLN A 112 26.75 -2.77 13.03
CA GLN A 112 25.61 -1.85 12.88
C GLN A 112 26.13 -0.41 12.89
N THR A 113 25.96 0.29 11.78
CA THR A 113 26.32 1.72 11.59
C THR A 113 25.10 2.63 11.52
N ARG A 114 23.88 2.09 11.72
CA ARG A 114 22.61 2.82 11.57
C ARG A 114 21.73 2.70 12.82
N TRP A 115 20.99 3.77 13.12
CA TRP A 115 19.96 3.75 14.15
C TRP A 115 18.74 2.94 13.72
N THR A 116 18.08 2.27 14.67
CA THR A 116 16.85 1.50 14.44
C THR A 116 15.71 2.42 13.97
N GLY A 117 15.04 2.06 12.86
CA GLY A 117 13.93 2.84 12.29
C GLY A 117 14.33 3.83 11.19
N PHE A 118 15.64 4.00 10.91
CA PHE A 118 16.09 4.82 9.77
C PHE A 118 15.63 4.23 8.42
N ASP A 119 15.77 2.91 8.27
CA ASP A 119 15.37 2.18 7.08
C ASP A 119 13.84 2.28 6.86
N ASP A 120 13.05 2.26 7.93
CA ASP A 120 11.59 2.45 7.86
C ASP A 120 11.22 3.81 7.27
N LYS A 121 11.97 4.86 7.59
CA LYS A 121 11.74 6.21 7.02
C LYS A 121 12.04 6.23 5.53
N ILE A 122 13.12 5.58 5.09
CA ILE A 122 13.44 5.43 3.66
C ILE A 122 12.29 4.73 2.94
N ILE A 123 11.83 3.59 3.47
CA ILE A 123 10.72 2.83 2.91
C ILE A 123 9.45 3.69 2.86
N SER A 124 9.18 4.45 3.93
CA SER A 124 8.04 5.35 4.05
C SER A 124 8.05 6.46 2.99
N LEU A 125 9.20 7.08 2.72
CA LEU A 125 9.36 8.10 1.69
C LEU A 125 9.23 7.49 0.28
N TYR A 126 9.85 6.34 0.06
CA TYR A 126 9.76 5.62 -1.20
C TYR A 126 8.31 5.23 -1.53
N ALA A 127 7.58 4.69 -0.54
CA ALA A 127 6.17 4.32 -0.64
C ALA A 127 5.24 5.51 -0.94
N ARG A 128 5.63 6.74 -0.59
CA ARG A 128 4.89 7.97 -0.93
C ARG A 128 5.18 8.48 -2.34
N GLY A 129 6.11 7.85 -3.04
CA GLY A 129 6.40 8.15 -4.42
C GLY A 129 7.65 8.98 -4.65
N LEU A 130 8.50 9.20 -3.64
CA LEU A 130 9.78 9.89 -3.85
C LEU A 130 10.78 8.96 -4.57
N SER A 131 11.51 9.52 -5.52
CA SER A 131 12.65 8.89 -6.18
C SER A 131 13.84 8.79 -5.24
N VAL A 132 14.81 7.93 -5.56
CA VAL A 132 16.03 7.75 -4.77
C VAL A 132 16.77 9.08 -4.55
N ARG A 133 16.82 9.95 -5.58
CA ARG A 133 17.47 11.26 -5.50
C ARG A 133 16.71 12.25 -4.60
N GLU A 134 15.37 12.24 -4.68
CA GLU A 134 14.54 13.07 -3.80
C GLU A 134 14.64 12.61 -2.35
N ILE A 135 14.71 11.29 -2.11
CA ILE A 135 14.93 10.73 -0.77
C ILE A 135 16.32 11.16 -0.27
N GLN A 136 17.37 11.05 -1.08
CA GLN A 136 18.71 11.50 -0.71
C GLN A 136 18.71 12.98 -0.28
N GLY A 137 18.19 13.87 -1.13
CA GLY A 137 18.14 15.30 -0.82
C GLY A 137 17.32 15.61 0.44
N HIS A 138 16.17 14.94 0.61
CA HIS A 138 15.35 15.12 1.80
C HIS A 138 16.04 14.64 3.09
N LEU A 139 16.75 13.52 3.03
CA LEU A 139 17.50 13.01 4.17
C LEU A 139 18.72 13.89 4.49
N GLU A 140 19.37 14.44 3.48
CA GLU A 140 20.48 15.40 3.65
C GLU A 140 20.00 16.69 4.31
N GLU A 141 18.88 17.26 3.85
CA GLU A 141 18.26 18.45 4.46
C GLU A 141 17.84 18.21 5.92
N MET A 142 17.28 17.03 6.23
CA MET A 142 16.79 16.73 7.58
C MET A 142 17.90 16.36 8.56
N TYR A 143 18.91 15.60 8.12
CA TYR A 143 19.90 14.99 9.01
C TYR A 143 21.31 15.54 8.85
N GLY A 144 21.52 16.47 7.90
CA GLY A 144 22.83 17.09 7.63
C GLY A 144 23.91 16.07 7.25
N THR A 145 23.51 14.88 6.79
CA THR A 145 24.42 13.77 6.48
C THR A 145 24.12 13.25 5.09
N GLU A 146 25.16 13.08 4.28
CA GLU A 146 25.00 12.51 2.94
C GLU A 146 24.65 11.01 3.03
N VAL A 147 23.48 10.67 2.47
CA VAL A 147 22.99 9.30 2.37
C VAL A 147 23.20 8.82 0.94
N SER A 148 23.99 7.77 0.74
CA SER A 148 24.28 7.31 -0.62
C SER A 148 23.04 6.75 -1.34
N PRO A 149 22.89 6.96 -2.65
CA PRO A 149 21.83 6.32 -3.45
C PRO A 149 21.83 4.80 -3.37
N THR A 150 23.02 4.19 -3.24
CA THR A 150 23.22 2.75 -3.09
C THR A 150 22.60 2.25 -1.80
N LEU A 151 22.76 3.00 -0.71
CA LEU A 151 22.14 2.69 0.57
C LEU A 151 20.61 2.69 0.47
N ILE A 152 20.02 3.75 -0.11
CA ILE A 152 18.57 3.86 -0.31
C ILE A 152 18.06 2.68 -1.15
N SER A 153 18.78 2.35 -2.23
CA SER A 153 18.42 1.22 -3.11
C SER A 153 18.43 -0.09 -2.34
N THR A 154 19.51 -0.37 -1.60
CA THR A 154 19.66 -1.59 -0.77
C THR A 154 18.50 -1.75 0.23
N VAL A 155 18.14 -0.66 0.91
CA VAL A 155 17.01 -0.66 1.87
C VAL A 155 15.69 -0.94 1.15
N THR A 156 15.46 -0.35 -0.01
CA THR A 156 14.24 -0.61 -0.79
C THR A 156 14.23 -2.01 -1.40
N ASP A 157 15.39 -2.60 -1.69
CA ASP A 157 15.51 -3.95 -2.26
C ASP A 157 15.18 -5.04 -1.24
N ALA A 158 15.37 -4.78 0.06
CA ALA A 158 14.92 -5.69 1.13
C ALA A 158 13.40 -5.95 1.09
N VAL A 159 12.62 -5.03 0.51
CA VAL A 159 11.17 -5.18 0.33
C VAL A 159 10.82 -6.22 -0.76
N SER A 160 11.74 -6.54 -1.68
CA SER A 160 11.46 -7.48 -2.78
C SER A 160 11.05 -8.86 -2.28
N ASP A 161 11.63 -9.34 -1.19
CA ASP A 161 11.27 -10.65 -0.64
C ASP A 161 9.90 -10.63 0.04
N GLU A 162 9.54 -9.53 0.71
CA GLU A 162 8.18 -9.33 1.20
C GLU A 162 7.15 -9.32 0.07
N VAL A 163 7.47 -8.68 -1.08
CA VAL A 163 6.59 -8.67 -2.25
C VAL A 163 6.33 -10.08 -2.75
N LYS A 164 7.37 -10.91 -2.86
CA LYS A 164 7.24 -12.31 -3.32
C LYS A 164 6.39 -13.14 -2.35
N LEU A 165 6.64 -13.01 -1.05
CA LEU A 165 5.84 -13.69 -0.03
C LEU A 165 4.37 -13.23 -0.07
N TRP A 166 4.14 -11.94 -0.22
CA TRP A 166 2.80 -11.37 -0.33
C TRP A 166 2.07 -11.82 -1.60
N GLN A 167 2.77 -11.94 -2.74
CA GLN A 167 2.21 -12.46 -3.99
C GLN A 167 1.89 -13.96 -3.90
N GLY A 168 2.68 -14.73 -3.16
CA GLY A 168 2.48 -16.18 -2.99
C GLY A 168 1.57 -16.58 -1.83
N ARG A 169 1.04 -15.63 -1.05
CA ARG A 169 0.28 -15.95 0.16
C ARG A 169 -1.04 -16.69 -0.15
N PRO A 170 -1.48 -17.61 0.73
CA PRO A 170 -2.80 -18.23 0.60
C PRO A 170 -3.90 -17.18 0.71
N LEU A 171 -4.99 -17.40 0.00
CA LEU A 171 -6.17 -16.54 -0.06
C LEU A 171 -7.40 -17.28 0.49
N ASP A 172 -8.40 -16.51 0.93
CA ASP A 172 -9.65 -17.08 1.41
C ASP A 172 -10.38 -17.85 0.29
N PRO A 173 -11.13 -18.91 0.63
CA PRO A 173 -11.80 -19.74 -0.37
C PRO A 173 -12.92 -19.02 -1.12
N LEU A 174 -13.51 -17.98 -0.53
CA LEU A 174 -14.65 -17.27 -1.10
C LEU A 174 -14.47 -15.75 -1.00
N TYR A 175 -14.57 -15.09 -2.15
CA TYR A 175 -14.70 -13.64 -2.24
C TYR A 175 -15.99 -13.29 -2.98
N PRO A 176 -17.04 -12.80 -2.29
CA PRO A 176 -18.32 -12.47 -2.93
C PRO A 176 -18.19 -11.52 -4.12
N ILE A 177 -17.28 -10.54 -4.06
CA ILE A 177 -17.04 -9.60 -5.14
C ILE A 177 -15.56 -9.56 -5.47
N LEU A 178 -15.22 -9.73 -6.73
CA LEU A 178 -13.87 -9.55 -7.27
C LEU A 178 -13.88 -8.40 -8.28
N TYR A 179 -13.02 -7.41 -8.07
CA TYR A 179 -12.73 -6.36 -9.05
C TYR A 179 -11.39 -6.60 -9.71
N LEU A 180 -11.37 -6.56 -11.03
CA LEU A 180 -10.16 -6.74 -11.85
C LEU A 180 -10.01 -5.53 -12.77
N ASP A 181 -8.85 -4.89 -12.70
CA ASP A 181 -8.54 -3.69 -13.49
C ASP A 181 -7.04 -3.62 -13.79
N CYS A 182 -6.68 -2.75 -14.72
CA CYS A 182 -5.29 -2.51 -15.09
C CYS A 182 -4.92 -1.01 -15.03
N ILE A 183 -3.66 -0.76 -14.71
CA ILE A 183 -3.05 0.57 -14.80
C ILE A 183 -1.80 0.50 -15.66
N HIS A 184 -1.72 1.43 -16.60
CA HIS A 184 -0.59 1.51 -17.51
C HIS A 184 0.55 2.31 -16.89
N VAL A 185 1.77 1.76 -16.93
CA VAL A 185 3.01 2.38 -16.42
C VAL A 185 4.10 2.36 -17.47
N LYS A 186 5.01 3.33 -17.43
CA LYS A 186 6.17 3.39 -18.33
C LYS A 186 7.37 2.72 -17.66
N VAL A 187 7.93 1.68 -18.27
CA VAL A 187 9.09 0.94 -17.75
C VAL A 187 10.18 0.86 -18.81
N ARG A 188 11.44 0.99 -18.40
CA ARG A 188 12.59 0.72 -19.26
C ARG A 188 12.77 -0.78 -19.41
N ASP A 189 12.69 -1.25 -20.64
CA ASP A 189 12.79 -2.66 -20.99
C ASP A 189 13.60 -2.81 -22.28
N ALA A 190 14.66 -3.62 -22.23
CA ALA A 190 15.61 -3.83 -23.32
C ALA A 190 16.13 -2.50 -23.95
N GLY A 191 16.48 -1.51 -23.11
CA GLY A 191 17.02 -0.22 -23.57
C GLY A 191 15.99 0.81 -24.06
N ALA A 192 14.70 0.46 -24.14
CA ALA A 192 13.62 1.37 -24.55
C ALA A 192 12.58 1.57 -23.45
N VAL A 193 11.95 2.75 -23.39
CA VAL A 193 10.81 2.98 -22.49
C VAL A 193 9.55 2.44 -23.15
N ARG A 194 8.95 1.40 -22.56
CA ARG A 194 7.71 0.78 -23.01
C ARG A 194 6.58 1.04 -22.01
N THR A 195 5.36 1.19 -22.52
CA THR A 195 4.18 1.20 -21.67
C THR A 195 3.78 -0.25 -21.40
N LYS A 196 3.74 -0.65 -20.13
CA LYS A 196 3.30 -1.98 -19.66
C LYS A 196 2.00 -1.85 -18.88
N ALA A 197 1.20 -2.92 -18.89
CA ALA A 197 -0.03 -3.02 -18.11
C ALA A 197 0.28 -3.67 -16.75
N VAL A 198 -0.14 -3.02 -15.67
CA VAL A 198 -0.11 -3.56 -14.31
C VAL A 198 -1.52 -3.96 -13.93
N TYR A 199 -1.74 -5.26 -13.75
CA TYR A 199 -3.00 -5.87 -13.42
C TYR A 199 -3.17 -5.89 -11.91
N LEU A 200 -4.36 -5.57 -11.44
CA LEU A 200 -4.72 -5.52 -10.04
C LEU A 200 -5.99 -6.34 -9.80
N ALA A 201 -5.95 -7.19 -8.78
CA ALA A 201 -7.11 -7.92 -8.29
C ALA A 201 -7.46 -7.45 -6.88
N ILE A 202 -8.70 -7.01 -6.67
CA ILE A 202 -9.21 -6.56 -5.38
C ILE A 202 -10.47 -7.36 -5.05
N GLY A 203 -10.41 -8.15 -3.98
CA GLY A 203 -11.54 -8.89 -3.45
C GLY A 203 -12.28 -8.11 -2.37
N VAL A 204 -13.55 -8.42 -2.18
CA VAL A 204 -14.31 -8.11 -0.97
C VAL A 204 -14.56 -9.43 -0.27
N ASN A 205 -14.12 -9.56 0.97
CA ASN A 205 -14.30 -10.79 1.74
C ASN A 205 -15.72 -10.87 2.35
N MET A 206 -16.03 -11.95 3.05
CA MET A 206 -17.34 -12.18 3.68
C MET A 206 -17.72 -11.13 4.74
N ASP A 207 -16.72 -10.54 5.39
CA ASP A 207 -16.94 -9.44 6.36
C ASP A 207 -17.17 -8.08 5.68
N GLY A 208 -16.99 -7.99 4.35
CA GLY A 208 -17.16 -6.77 3.59
C GLY A 208 -15.92 -5.89 3.56
N HIS A 209 -14.77 -6.42 3.99
CA HIS A 209 -13.49 -5.73 3.89
C HIS A 209 -12.89 -5.92 2.51
N LYS A 210 -12.31 -4.85 1.98
CA LYS A 210 -11.56 -4.90 0.74
C LYS A 210 -10.18 -5.50 1.01
N GLU A 211 -9.71 -6.32 0.09
CA GLU A 211 -8.38 -6.90 0.13
C GLU A 211 -7.75 -6.85 -1.26
N VAL A 212 -6.48 -6.48 -1.35
CA VAL A 212 -5.73 -6.58 -2.60
C VAL A 212 -5.19 -7.99 -2.73
N LEU A 213 -5.72 -8.78 -3.65
CA LEU A 213 -5.37 -10.19 -3.80
C LEU A 213 -4.02 -10.39 -4.50
N GLY A 214 -3.70 -9.51 -5.45
CA GLY A 214 -2.43 -9.57 -6.16
C GLY A 214 -2.19 -8.44 -7.14
N LEU A 215 -0.98 -8.44 -7.69
CA LEU A 215 -0.49 -7.51 -8.70
C LEU A 215 0.42 -8.24 -9.69
N TRP A 216 0.21 -8.01 -10.98
CA TRP A 216 0.97 -8.62 -12.06
C TRP A 216 1.33 -7.61 -13.13
N ILE A 217 2.43 -7.84 -13.85
CA ILE A 217 2.90 -6.94 -14.90
C ILE A 217 2.99 -7.72 -16.20
N ALA A 218 2.40 -7.19 -17.28
CA ALA A 218 2.57 -7.72 -18.62
C ALA A 218 2.88 -6.60 -19.62
N GLN A 219 3.44 -6.98 -20.78
CA GLN A 219 3.75 -6.02 -21.84
C GLN A 219 2.50 -5.36 -22.43
N THR A 220 1.44 -6.14 -22.64
CA THR A 220 0.18 -5.67 -23.21
C THR A 220 -0.99 -6.25 -22.45
N GLU A 221 -2.11 -5.53 -22.46
CA GLU A 221 -3.36 -6.03 -21.93
C GLU A 221 -3.94 -7.12 -22.83
N GLY A 222 -4.38 -8.25 -22.26
CA GLY A 222 -4.94 -9.35 -23.05
C GLY A 222 -5.61 -10.46 -22.23
N ALA A 223 -6.62 -11.10 -22.81
CA ALA A 223 -7.41 -12.15 -22.17
C ALA A 223 -6.59 -13.37 -21.74
N LYS A 224 -5.56 -13.76 -22.52
CA LYS A 224 -4.67 -14.89 -22.17
C LYS A 224 -3.93 -14.65 -20.85
N PHE A 225 -3.49 -13.43 -20.61
CA PHE A 225 -2.79 -13.09 -19.37
C PHE A 225 -3.77 -13.07 -18.19
N TRP A 226 -4.98 -12.54 -18.40
CA TRP A 226 -6.03 -12.60 -17.39
C TRP A 226 -6.39 -14.04 -17.00
N LEU A 227 -6.44 -14.98 -17.94
CA LEU A 227 -6.64 -16.39 -17.62
C LEU A 227 -5.55 -16.92 -16.67
N GLN A 228 -4.29 -16.54 -16.89
CA GLN A 228 -3.19 -16.90 -15.99
C GLN A 228 -3.38 -16.31 -14.59
N VAL A 229 -3.73 -15.02 -14.50
CA VAL A 229 -4.01 -14.33 -13.22
C VAL A 229 -5.14 -15.01 -12.45
N VAL A 230 -6.27 -15.27 -13.12
CA VAL A 230 -7.46 -15.87 -12.49
C VAL A 230 -7.18 -17.33 -12.07
N THR A 231 -6.38 -18.07 -12.85
CA THR A 231 -5.93 -19.43 -12.49
C THR A 231 -4.99 -19.42 -11.28
N GLU A 232 -4.07 -18.46 -11.19
CA GLU A 232 -3.18 -18.34 -10.04
C GLU A 232 -3.92 -17.93 -8.76
N LEU A 233 -4.93 -17.05 -8.85
CA LEU A 233 -5.85 -16.79 -7.73
C LEU A 233 -6.52 -18.07 -7.22
N LYS A 234 -6.94 -18.95 -8.14
CA LYS A 234 -7.52 -20.25 -7.78
C LYS A 234 -6.52 -21.17 -7.08
N ASN A 235 -5.31 -21.25 -7.61
CA ASN A 235 -4.23 -22.04 -7.03
C ASN A 235 -3.81 -21.55 -5.63
N ARG A 236 -3.99 -20.27 -5.34
CA ARG A 236 -3.73 -19.68 -4.02
C ARG A 236 -4.83 -19.89 -3.00
N GLY A 237 -5.98 -20.41 -3.40
CA GLY A 237 -7.04 -20.81 -2.48
C GLY A 237 -8.43 -20.32 -2.87
N VAL A 238 -8.57 -19.32 -3.76
CA VAL A 238 -9.89 -18.79 -4.14
C VAL A 238 -10.66 -19.87 -4.89
N GLN A 239 -11.65 -20.48 -4.25
CA GLN A 239 -12.48 -21.53 -4.85
C GLN A 239 -13.70 -20.94 -5.53
N ASP A 240 -14.27 -19.87 -4.98
CA ASP A 240 -15.52 -19.34 -5.48
C ASP A 240 -15.62 -17.80 -5.44
N ILE A 241 -16.38 -17.28 -6.41
CA ILE A 241 -16.62 -15.84 -6.62
C ILE A 241 -18.06 -15.66 -7.09
N PHE A 242 -18.84 -14.83 -6.40
CA PHE A 242 -20.22 -14.57 -6.85
C PHE A 242 -20.25 -13.62 -8.02
N ILE A 243 -19.55 -12.49 -7.91
CA ILE A 243 -19.58 -11.42 -8.90
C ILE A 243 -18.15 -11.01 -9.26
N ALA A 244 -17.82 -11.08 -10.55
CA ALA A 244 -16.57 -10.57 -11.08
C ALA A 244 -16.83 -9.29 -11.90
N CYS A 245 -16.39 -8.16 -11.37
CA CYS A 245 -16.50 -6.84 -11.99
C CYS A 245 -15.25 -6.56 -12.82
N VAL A 246 -15.41 -6.45 -14.14
CA VAL A 246 -14.29 -6.30 -15.08
C VAL A 246 -14.49 -5.16 -16.07
N ASP A 247 -13.41 -4.70 -16.69
CA ASP A 247 -13.50 -3.83 -17.87
C ASP A 247 -13.94 -4.63 -19.11
N GLY A 248 -14.41 -3.93 -20.15
CA GLY A 248 -14.90 -4.45 -21.43
C GLY A 248 -13.84 -5.07 -22.34
N LEU A 249 -12.78 -5.65 -21.79
CA LEU A 249 -11.74 -6.29 -22.56
C LEU A 249 -12.28 -7.58 -23.22
N LYS A 250 -12.15 -7.66 -24.54
CA LYS A 250 -12.61 -8.82 -25.31
C LYS A 250 -11.93 -10.11 -24.85
N GLY A 251 -12.71 -11.16 -24.59
CA GLY A 251 -12.20 -12.46 -24.16
C GLY A 251 -11.96 -12.57 -22.65
N PHE A 252 -12.07 -11.48 -21.90
CA PHE A 252 -11.82 -11.50 -20.45
C PHE A 252 -12.97 -12.15 -19.66
N PRO A 253 -14.25 -11.85 -19.94
CA PRO A 253 -15.35 -12.58 -19.29
C PRO A 253 -15.25 -14.10 -19.49
N GLU A 254 -14.94 -14.53 -20.70
CA GLU A 254 -14.81 -15.95 -21.04
C GLU A 254 -13.64 -16.62 -20.29
N ALA A 255 -12.55 -15.89 -20.05
CA ALA A 255 -11.43 -16.38 -19.26
C ALA A 255 -11.80 -16.58 -17.79
N ILE A 256 -12.64 -15.71 -17.22
CA ILE A 256 -13.14 -15.86 -15.84
C ILE A 256 -14.08 -17.05 -15.75
N GLU A 257 -15.04 -17.16 -16.67
CA GLU A 257 -16.02 -18.24 -16.71
C GLU A 257 -15.37 -19.62 -16.91
N THR A 258 -14.22 -19.67 -17.58
CA THR A 258 -13.42 -20.90 -17.72
C THR A 258 -12.89 -21.40 -16.36
N VAL A 259 -12.50 -20.49 -15.47
CA VAL A 259 -11.89 -20.84 -14.17
C VAL A 259 -12.94 -20.93 -13.05
N TYR A 260 -13.91 -20.02 -13.09
CA TYR A 260 -15.02 -19.85 -12.15
C TYR A 260 -16.35 -19.85 -12.92
N PRO A 261 -16.85 -21.02 -13.35
CA PRO A 261 -18.04 -21.12 -14.21
C PRO A 261 -19.33 -20.65 -13.54
N LYS A 262 -19.36 -20.59 -12.21
CA LYS A 262 -20.50 -20.08 -11.42
C LYS A 262 -20.43 -18.57 -11.17
N ALA A 263 -19.34 -17.90 -11.54
CA ALA A 263 -19.19 -16.47 -11.30
C ALA A 263 -20.04 -15.67 -12.29
N CYS A 264 -20.81 -14.72 -11.75
CA CYS A 264 -21.51 -13.73 -12.56
C CYS A 264 -20.51 -12.67 -13.03
N VAL A 265 -20.15 -12.69 -14.32
CA VAL A 265 -19.26 -11.67 -14.88
C VAL A 265 -20.06 -10.44 -15.29
N GLN A 266 -19.78 -9.34 -14.62
CA GLN A 266 -20.40 -8.04 -14.82
C GLN A 266 -19.39 -7.06 -15.41
N LEU A 267 -19.78 -6.36 -16.48
CA LEU A 267 -19.01 -5.21 -16.95
C LEU A 267 -19.15 -4.03 -16.00
N CYS A 268 -18.03 -3.41 -15.69
CA CYS A 268 -17.97 -2.24 -14.84
C CYS A 268 -18.70 -1.06 -15.51
N ILE A 269 -19.84 -0.69 -14.95
CA ILE A 269 -20.69 0.41 -15.43
C ILE A 269 -19.92 1.73 -15.54
N VAL A 270 -18.97 1.98 -14.64
CA VAL A 270 -18.21 3.23 -14.67
C VAL A 270 -17.17 3.23 -15.79
N HIS A 271 -16.56 2.08 -16.11
CA HIS A 271 -15.74 1.97 -17.31
C HIS A 271 -16.60 2.16 -18.56
N MET A 272 -17.80 1.58 -18.61
CA MET A 272 -18.77 1.83 -19.69
C MET A 272 -19.11 3.31 -19.85
N VAL A 273 -19.43 4.00 -18.75
CA VAL A 273 -19.73 5.44 -18.76
C VAL A 273 -18.50 6.26 -19.16
N ARG A 274 -17.31 5.98 -18.61
CA ARG A 274 -16.07 6.69 -18.97
C ARG A 274 -15.74 6.53 -20.45
N ASN A 275 -15.81 5.30 -20.97
CA ASN A 275 -15.57 5.00 -22.38
C ASN A 275 -16.59 5.74 -23.26
N SER A 276 -17.84 5.83 -22.83
CA SER A 276 -18.88 6.62 -23.52
C SER A 276 -18.53 8.11 -23.57
N LEU A 277 -18.12 8.69 -22.44
CA LEU A 277 -17.81 10.13 -22.33
C LEU A 277 -16.53 10.56 -23.06
N ASN A 278 -15.68 9.63 -23.48
CA ASN A 278 -14.51 9.94 -24.31
C ASN A 278 -14.91 10.48 -25.70
N PHE A 279 -16.08 10.10 -26.21
CA PHE A 279 -16.61 10.58 -27.49
C PHE A 279 -17.38 11.90 -27.37
N VAL A 280 -17.63 12.37 -26.14
CA VAL A 280 -18.54 13.47 -25.84
C VAL A 280 -17.75 14.76 -25.61
N SER A 281 -18.21 15.84 -26.23
CA SER A 281 -17.65 17.18 -26.03
C SER A 281 -17.78 17.62 -24.57
N TRP A 282 -16.84 18.44 -24.08
CA TRP A 282 -16.82 18.88 -22.68
C TRP A 282 -18.14 19.51 -22.22
N LYS A 283 -18.81 20.30 -23.09
CA LYS A 283 -20.07 20.96 -22.80
C LYS A 283 -21.23 19.97 -22.59
N ALA A 284 -21.30 18.92 -23.39
CA ALA A 284 -22.38 17.93 -23.34
C ALA A 284 -22.15 16.82 -22.30
N ARG A 285 -20.92 16.63 -21.81
CA ARG A 285 -20.56 15.53 -20.88
C ARG A 285 -21.46 15.42 -19.66
N LYS A 286 -21.82 16.55 -19.03
CA LYS A 286 -22.66 16.55 -17.82
C LYS A 286 -24.05 16.00 -18.11
N GLU A 287 -24.63 16.40 -19.23
CA GLU A 287 -25.98 16.00 -19.64
C GLU A 287 -26.00 14.54 -20.11
N VAL A 288 -25.06 14.15 -20.98
CA VAL A 288 -24.92 12.76 -21.44
C VAL A 288 -24.69 11.80 -20.27
N ALA A 289 -23.87 12.18 -19.28
CA ALA A 289 -23.65 11.38 -18.09
C ALA A 289 -24.91 11.23 -17.22
N ALA A 290 -25.75 12.28 -17.16
CA ALA A 290 -27.01 12.23 -16.42
C ALA A 290 -28.02 11.31 -17.11
N ASP A 291 -28.11 11.33 -18.43
CA ASP A 291 -29.00 10.46 -19.19
C ASP A 291 -28.53 8.99 -19.13
N LEU A 292 -27.21 8.73 -19.28
CA LEU A 292 -26.64 7.38 -19.07
C LEU A 292 -26.87 6.87 -17.65
N LYS A 293 -26.94 7.76 -16.65
CA LYS A 293 -27.23 7.37 -15.27
C LYS A 293 -28.62 6.76 -15.13
N LEU A 294 -29.61 7.27 -15.85
CA LEU A 294 -30.98 6.74 -15.82
C LEU A 294 -31.03 5.27 -16.23
N VAL A 295 -30.18 4.86 -17.18
CA VAL A 295 -30.08 3.46 -17.62
C VAL A 295 -29.72 2.57 -16.44
N TYR A 296 -28.58 2.80 -15.79
CA TYR A 296 -28.11 1.88 -14.75
C TYR A 296 -28.71 2.09 -13.36
N THR A 297 -29.44 3.18 -13.13
CA THR A 297 -30.22 3.39 -11.89
C THR A 297 -31.67 2.92 -11.98
N SER A 298 -32.07 2.37 -13.12
CA SER A 298 -33.44 1.84 -13.31
C SER A 298 -33.75 0.68 -12.36
N ALA A 299 -35.04 0.49 -12.07
CA ALA A 299 -35.50 -0.56 -11.15
C ALA A 299 -35.39 -1.96 -11.79
N THR A 300 -35.80 -2.08 -13.05
CA THR A 300 -35.86 -3.35 -13.79
C THR A 300 -35.08 -3.26 -15.10
N VAL A 301 -34.83 -4.43 -15.72
CA VAL A 301 -34.12 -4.53 -17.01
C VAL A 301 -34.94 -3.88 -18.12
N GLU A 302 -36.26 -4.06 -18.13
CA GLU A 302 -37.16 -3.51 -19.14
C GLU A 302 -37.16 -1.98 -19.12
N LEU A 303 -37.21 -1.39 -17.91
CA LEU A 303 -37.12 0.05 -17.76
C LEU A 303 -35.74 0.56 -18.19
N ALA A 304 -34.67 -0.16 -17.85
CA ALA A 304 -33.31 0.21 -18.27
C ALA A 304 -33.14 0.18 -19.78
N GLU A 305 -33.71 -0.82 -20.44
CA GLU A 305 -33.72 -0.95 -21.90
C GLU A 305 -34.51 0.19 -22.54
N GLN A 306 -35.66 0.56 -21.98
CA GLN A 306 -36.41 1.73 -22.41
C GLN A 306 -35.57 3.00 -22.27
N ARG A 307 -34.88 3.21 -21.13
CA ARG A 307 -33.98 4.35 -20.94
C ARG A 307 -32.82 4.37 -21.94
N LEU A 308 -32.31 3.21 -22.33
CA LEU A 308 -31.27 3.11 -23.35
C LEU A 308 -31.81 3.49 -24.74
N THR A 309 -33.04 3.09 -25.07
CA THR A 309 -33.72 3.51 -26.31
C THR A 309 -33.95 5.03 -26.33
N GLU A 310 -34.47 5.61 -25.24
CA GLU A 310 -34.65 7.06 -25.09
C GLU A 310 -33.31 7.82 -25.23
N PHE A 311 -32.23 7.25 -24.70
CA PHE A 311 -30.89 7.78 -24.86
C PHE A 311 -30.43 7.77 -26.33
N GLU A 312 -30.68 6.68 -27.04
CA GLU A 312 -30.35 6.54 -28.47
C GLU A 312 -31.16 7.50 -29.35
N GLU A 313 -32.42 7.75 -29.03
CA GLU A 313 -33.25 8.74 -29.73
C GLU A 313 -32.71 10.16 -29.55
N LYS A 314 -32.34 10.52 -28.32
CA LYS A 314 -31.83 11.86 -27.99
C LYS A 314 -30.42 12.11 -28.53
N TRP A 315 -29.52 11.14 -28.39
CA TRP A 315 -28.08 11.32 -28.65
C TRP A 315 -27.58 10.60 -29.90
N GLY A 316 -28.38 9.73 -30.53
CA GLY A 316 -27.96 8.88 -31.64
C GLY A 316 -27.45 9.66 -32.85
N GLY A 317 -27.95 10.87 -33.10
CA GLY A 317 -27.46 11.72 -34.18
C GLY A 317 -26.04 12.25 -33.98
N GLN A 318 -25.61 12.47 -32.73
CA GLN A 318 -24.28 13.03 -32.41
C GLN A 318 -23.29 11.98 -31.89
N TYR A 319 -23.78 11.02 -31.11
CA TYR A 319 -22.99 10.07 -30.33
C TYR A 319 -23.48 8.62 -30.52
N GLN A 320 -23.79 8.23 -31.76
CA GLN A 320 -24.29 6.90 -32.13
C GLN A 320 -23.46 5.74 -31.55
N SER A 321 -22.14 5.90 -31.50
CA SER A 321 -21.21 4.88 -30.99
C SER A 321 -21.48 4.49 -29.54
N ILE A 322 -22.05 5.40 -28.73
CA ILE A 322 -22.37 5.14 -27.32
C ILE A 322 -23.48 4.09 -27.23
N GLY A 323 -24.64 4.34 -27.85
CA GLY A 323 -25.75 3.40 -27.85
C GLY A 323 -25.36 2.01 -28.35
N LEU A 324 -24.67 1.95 -29.50
CA LEU A 324 -24.16 0.70 -30.07
C LEU A 324 -23.22 -0.07 -29.13
N SER A 325 -22.36 0.64 -28.38
CA SER A 325 -21.46 0.03 -27.41
C SER A 325 -22.24 -0.58 -26.24
N TRP A 326 -23.24 0.13 -25.71
CA TRP A 326 -24.09 -0.36 -24.62
C TRP A 326 -24.94 -1.55 -25.06
N ARG A 327 -25.56 -1.50 -26.25
CA ARG A 327 -26.33 -2.61 -26.83
C ARG A 327 -25.48 -3.87 -27.03
N ARG A 328 -24.27 -3.72 -27.57
CA ARG A 328 -23.35 -4.85 -27.79
C ARG A 328 -22.95 -5.53 -26.48
N ASN A 329 -22.79 -4.74 -25.42
CA ASN A 329 -22.37 -5.20 -24.11
C ASN A 329 -23.55 -5.50 -23.18
N TRP A 330 -24.79 -5.40 -23.65
CA TRP A 330 -25.99 -5.42 -22.81
C TRP A 330 -26.11 -6.69 -21.98
N ALA A 331 -25.83 -7.87 -22.56
CA ALA A 331 -25.84 -9.15 -21.86
C ALA A 331 -24.88 -9.23 -20.67
N ARG A 332 -23.80 -8.43 -20.67
CA ARG A 332 -22.84 -8.31 -19.56
C ARG A 332 -23.09 -7.10 -18.66
N VAL A 333 -24.07 -6.27 -19.02
CA VAL A 333 -24.57 -5.15 -18.22
C VAL A 333 -25.79 -5.59 -17.41
N ILE A 334 -26.72 -6.35 -17.98
CA ILE A 334 -27.96 -6.75 -17.30
C ILE A 334 -27.78 -7.51 -15.97
N PRO A 335 -26.73 -8.34 -15.75
CA PRO A 335 -26.67 -9.15 -14.53
C PRO A 335 -26.68 -8.32 -13.24
N PHE A 336 -26.24 -7.06 -13.28
CA PHE A 336 -26.33 -6.21 -12.09
C PHE A 336 -27.78 -5.92 -11.66
N PHE A 337 -28.77 -6.00 -12.56
CA PHE A 337 -30.19 -5.79 -12.22
C PHE A 337 -30.78 -6.94 -11.39
N ASP A 338 -30.18 -8.13 -11.41
CA ASP A 338 -30.63 -9.25 -10.56
C ASP A 338 -30.40 -8.98 -9.07
N HIS A 339 -29.57 -7.98 -8.75
CA HIS A 339 -29.26 -7.60 -7.38
C HIS A 339 -30.14 -6.45 -6.88
N PRO A 340 -30.51 -6.40 -5.59
CA PRO A 340 -31.18 -5.25 -4.98
C PRO A 340 -30.36 -3.96 -5.04
N ALA A 341 -31.03 -2.81 -4.93
CA ALA A 341 -30.40 -1.48 -5.08
C ALA A 341 -29.20 -1.26 -4.14
N GLU A 342 -29.23 -1.83 -2.94
CA GLU A 342 -28.15 -1.79 -1.95
C GLU A 342 -26.88 -2.46 -2.49
N ILE A 343 -27.04 -3.63 -3.13
CA ILE A 343 -25.95 -4.39 -3.73
C ILE A 343 -25.48 -3.75 -5.03
N ARG A 344 -26.42 -3.30 -5.89
CA ARG A 344 -26.08 -2.60 -7.13
C ARG A 344 -25.13 -1.45 -6.85
N LYS A 345 -25.44 -0.66 -5.81
CA LYS A 345 -24.58 0.44 -5.37
C LYS A 345 -23.19 -0.05 -5.01
N VAL A 346 -23.03 -1.16 -4.30
CA VAL A 346 -21.70 -1.72 -4.03
C VAL A 346 -20.97 -2.13 -5.31
N ILE A 347 -21.67 -2.81 -6.23
CA ILE A 347 -21.10 -3.31 -7.49
C ILE A 347 -20.64 -2.17 -8.40
N TYR A 348 -21.52 -1.19 -8.69
CA TYR A 348 -21.18 -0.11 -9.61
C TYR A 348 -20.48 1.08 -8.95
N THR A 349 -20.45 1.20 -7.62
CA THR A 349 -19.62 2.24 -6.98
C THR A 349 -18.16 1.86 -7.14
N THR A 350 -17.52 2.44 -8.14
CA THR A 350 -16.09 2.27 -8.41
C THR A 350 -15.16 2.76 -7.33
N ASN A 351 -15.67 3.34 -6.23
CA ASN A 351 -14.86 3.77 -5.10
C ASN A 351 -13.89 2.68 -4.62
N ALA A 352 -14.23 1.40 -4.76
CA ALA A 352 -13.32 0.31 -4.41
C ALA A 352 -12.02 0.34 -5.25
N ILE A 353 -12.12 0.28 -6.58
CA ILE A 353 -10.96 0.16 -7.48
C ILE A 353 -10.41 1.50 -7.97
N GLU A 354 -11.26 2.50 -8.21
CA GLU A 354 -10.83 3.81 -8.68
C GLU A 354 -10.07 4.60 -7.63
N SER A 355 -10.44 4.48 -6.35
CA SER A 355 -9.68 5.15 -5.28
C SER A 355 -8.26 4.61 -5.18
N ILE A 356 -8.07 3.31 -5.43
CA ILE A 356 -6.76 2.66 -5.49
C ILE A 356 -6.02 3.14 -6.73
N ASN A 357 -6.63 3.04 -7.90
CA ASN A 357 -6.03 3.49 -9.15
C ASN A 357 -5.62 4.97 -9.09
N MET A 358 -6.46 5.85 -8.52
CA MET A 358 -6.13 7.26 -8.33
C MET A 358 -4.95 7.44 -7.37
N SER A 359 -4.92 6.67 -6.27
CA SER A 359 -3.81 6.70 -5.32
C SER A 359 -2.49 6.21 -5.95
N LEU A 360 -2.53 5.13 -6.72
CA LEU A 360 -1.36 4.63 -7.46
C LEU A 360 -0.90 5.63 -8.52
N ARG A 361 -1.82 6.19 -9.30
CA ARG A 361 -1.53 7.27 -10.27
C ARG A 361 -0.88 8.48 -9.59
N LYS A 362 -1.31 8.83 -8.38
CA LYS A 362 -0.72 9.92 -7.59
C LYS A 362 0.73 9.59 -7.19
N VAL A 363 0.98 8.39 -6.70
CA VAL A 363 2.32 7.94 -6.26
C VAL A 363 3.33 7.89 -7.42
N ILE A 364 2.88 7.59 -8.64
CA ILE A 364 3.74 7.54 -9.83
C ILE A 364 3.82 8.86 -10.60
N LYS A 365 3.03 9.87 -10.27
CA LYS A 365 2.88 11.10 -11.08
C LYS A 365 4.20 11.83 -11.33
N THR A 366 5.12 11.79 -10.38
CA THR A 366 6.44 12.46 -10.46
C THR A 366 7.49 11.63 -11.20
N ARG A 367 7.21 10.35 -11.51
CA ARG A 367 8.16 9.46 -12.20
C ARG A 367 7.86 9.41 -13.70
N ALA A 368 8.85 9.75 -14.52
CA ALA A 368 8.74 9.65 -15.97
C ALA A 368 8.75 8.19 -16.47
N SER A 369 9.61 7.34 -15.91
CA SER A 369 9.71 5.91 -16.23
C SER A 369 10.32 5.14 -15.07
N PHE A 370 9.94 3.87 -14.91
CA PHE A 370 10.59 2.94 -14.00
C PHE A 370 11.82 2.28 -14.64
N PRO A 371 12.87 1.95 -13.86
CA PRO A 371 14.05 1.28 -14.39
C PRO A 371 13.81 -0.21 -14.71
N THR A 372 12.95 -0.88 -13.93
CA THR A 372 12.65 -2.31 -14.05
C THR A 372 11.21 -2.60 -13.62
N ASP A 373 10.69 -3.77 -13.99
CA ASP A 373 9.38 -4.26 -13.54
C ASP A 373 9.37 -4.47 -12.01
N GLU A 374 10.48 -4.92 -11.42
CA GLU A 374 10.63 -5.09 -9.98
C GLU A 374 10.48 -3.76 -9.21
N ALA A 375 10.99 -2.66 -9.76
CA ALA A 375 10.81 -1.33 -9.17
C ALA A 375 9.34 -0.89 -9.15
N VAL A 376 8.55 -1.29 -10.16
CA VAL A 376 7.09 -1.07 -10.18
C VAL A 376 6.45 -1.89 -9.07
N SER A 377 6.73 -3.19 -9.01
CA SER A 377 6.16 -4.11 -8.02
C SER A 377 6.41 -3.66 -6.58
N LYS A 378 7.66 -3.27 -6.25
CA LYS A 378 8.02 -2.75 -4.93
C LYS A 378 7.22 -1.51 -4.55
N LEU A 379 7.21 -0.51 -5.43
CA LEU A 379 6.51 0.75 -5.14
C LEU A 379 5.01 0.54 -4.99
N PHE A 380 4.41 -0.27 -5.88
CA PHE A 380 2.99 -0.53 -5.86
C PHE A 380 2.61 -1.33 -4.62
N TYR A 381 3.35 -2.38 -4.28
CA TYR A 381 3.16 -3.13 -3.03
C TYR A 381 3.17 -2.21 -1.80
N LEU A 382 4.18 -1.36 -1.67
CA LEU A 382 4.28 -0.43 -0.55
C LEU A 382 3.13 0.60 -0.53
N ALA A 383 2.75 1.12 -1.69
CA ALA A 383 1.62 2.03 -1.82
C ALA A 383 0.30 1.34 -1.45
N LEU A 384 0.08 0.11 -1.92
CA LEU A 384 -1.10 -0.71 -1.63
C LEU A 384 -1.18 -1.06 -0.14
N ASN A 385 -0.06 -1.41 0.49
CA ASN A 385 0.01 -1.64 1.94
C ASN A 385 -0.33 -0.38 2.75
N ASN A 386 0.08 0.80 2.27
CA ASN A 386 -0.31 2.07 2.91
C ASN A 386 -1.78 2.44 2.69
N ILE A 387 -2.36 2.04 1.55
CA ILE A 387 -3.79 2.24 1.26
C ILE A 387 -4.64 1.30 2.10
N SER A 388 -4.26 0.01 2.19
CA SER A 388 -5.01 -1.01 2.94
C SER A 388 -5.10 -0.71 4.43
N LYS A 389 -4.07 -0.11 5.04
CA LYS A 389 -4.09 0.38 6.43
C LYS A 389 -5.24 1.35 6.73
N LYS A 390 -5.82 2.00 5.71
CA LYS A 390 -6.96 2.93 5.85
C LYS A 390 -8.30 2.23 5.68
N TRP A 391 -8.34 0.96 5.28
CA TRP A 391 -9.57 0.18 5.11
C TRP A 391 -9.99 -0.45 6.43
N THR A 392 -10.41 0.39 7.36
CA THR A 392 -10.80 -0.04 8.72
C THR A 392 -12.29 -0.35 8.85
N MET A 393 -13.08 -0.03 7.83
CA MET A 393 -14.53 -0.25 7.83
C MET A 393 -14.93 -1.12 6.65
N PRO A 394 -15.93 -2.00 6.84
CA PRO A 394 -16.50 -2.76 5.73
C PRO A 394 -17.21 -1.81 4.76
N ILE A 395 -17.51 -2.32 3.57
CA ILE A 395 -18.30 -1.61 2.59
C ILE A 395 -19.64 -1.19 3.20
N ARG A 396 -20.09 0.02 2.85
CA ARG A 396 -21.36 0.55 3.34
C ARG A 396 -22.51 -0.37 2.93
N ASP A 397 -23.45 -0.59 3.84
CA ASP A 397 -24.63 -1.44 3.64
C ASP A 397 -24.29 -2.93 3.38
N TRP A 398 -23.08 -3.38 3.72
CA TRP A 398 -22.61 -4.75 3.47
C TRP A 398 -23.48 -5.82 4.14
N LYS A 399 -23.97 -5.61 5.37
CA LYS A 399 -24.82 -6.61 6.05
C LYS A 399 -26.12 -6.90 5.28
N ALA A 400 -26.70 -5.87 4.65
CA ALA A 400 -27.89 -6.04 3.82
C ALA A 400 -27.55 -6.81 2.54
N ALA A 401 -26.39 -6.50 1.93
CA ALA A 401 -25.86 -7.25 0.79
C ALA A 401 -25.59 -8.72 1.13
N LEU A 402 -24.95 -8.98 2.27
CA LEU A 402 -24.60 -10.32 2.72
C LEU A 402 -25.84 -11.19 2.95
N ASN A 403 -26.87 -10.67 3.62
CA ASN A 403 -28.14 -11.38 3.80
C ASN A 403 -28.75 -11.80 2.45
N ARG A 404 -28.67 -10.93 1.44
CA ARG A 404 -29.14 -11.26 0.09
C ARG A 404 -28.25 -12.27 -0.62
N PHE A 405 -26.94 -12.19 -0.47
CA PHE A 405 -26.03 -13.23 -0.96
C PHE A 405 -26.31 -14.59 -0.31
N SER A 406 -26.67 -14.62 0.98
CA SER A 406 -27.08 -15.84 1.67
C SER A 406 -28.32 -16.50 1.08
N ILE A 407 -29.22 -15.72 0.48
CA ILE A 407 -30.42 -16.25 -0.19
C ILE A 407 -30.11 -16.61 -1.64
N GLN A 408 -29.39 -15.74 -2.37
CA GLN A 408 -29.15 -15.88 -3.81
C GLN A 408 -28.10 -16.97 -4.12
N PHE A 409 -27.16 -17.18 -3.22
CA PHE A 409 -26.02 -18.09 -3.38
C PHE A 409 -25.94 -19.12 -2.24
N GLU A 410 -27.09 -19.52 -1.68
CA GLU A 410 -27.19 -20.44 -0.55
C GLU A 410 -26.35 -21.71 -0.75
N ASP A 411 -26.50 -22.38 -1.90
CA ASP A 411 -25.79 -23.60 -2.28
C ASP A 411 -24.25 -23.43 -2.42
N ARG A 412 -23.76 -22.20 -2.38
CA ARG A 412 -22.35 -21.85 -2.56
C ARG A 412 -21.69 -21.37 -1.27
N LEU A 413 -22.49 -21.02 -0.26
CA LEU A 413 -22.01 -20.61 1.07
C LEU A 413 -21.90 -21.79 2.02
N MET A 414 -22.73 -22.82 1.84
CA MET A 414 -22.68 -24.07 2.59
C MET A 414 -21.77 -25.09 1.88
N GLN A 415 -20.47 -24.84 1.90
CA GLN A 415 -19.48 -25.88 1.63
C GLN A 415 -18.50 -25.89 2.79
N ASP A 416 -18.83 -26.71 3.80
CA ASP A 416 -17.93 -27.11 4.89
C ASP A 416 -16.82 -28.04 4.38
#